data_AF-A0A378AQT5-F1
#
_entry.id   AF-A0A378AQT5-F1
#
_cell.length_a   1.000
_cell.length_b   1.000
_cell.length_c   1.000
_cell.angle_alpha   90.00
_cell.angle_beta   90.00
_cell.angle_gamma   90.00
#
_symmetry.space_group_name_H-M   'P 1'
#
loop_
_entity.id
_entity.type
_entity.pdbx_description
1 polymer ?
#
loop_
_entity_poly.entity_id
_entity_poly.type
_entity_poly.pdbx_seq_one_letter_code
_entity_poly.pdbx_strand_id
1 'polypeptide(L)'
;MMRPGEPPTREAAESLFENLFFSEDRYDLSAVGRMKFNRSLLRDEIEGSGILSKDDIIEVMKKLIDIRNGKGEVDDIDHLGNRRIRSVGEMAENQFRVGLVRVERAVKERLSLGDLDTLMPQDMINAKPISAAVKEFFGSSQLSQFMDQNNPLSEITHKRRISALGQAV
;
A
#
# COMPACT_ATOMS: atom_id res chain seq x y z
N MET A 1 -15.84 14.16 -9.65
CA MET A 1 -14.84 14.67 -10.61
C MET A 1 -13.48 14.56 -9.94
N MET A 2 -12.54 13.77 -10.48
CA MET A 2 -11.23 13.50 -9.83
C MET A 2 -10.27 14.71 -9.88
N ARG A 3 -10.45 15.61 -10.86
CA ARG A 3 -9.72 16.88 -10.97
C ARG A 3 -10.67 18.00 -11.40
N PRO A 4 -11.34 18.67 -10.45
CA PRO A 4 -12.26 19.76 -10.79
C PRO A 4 -11.49 20.99 -11.28
N GLY A 5 -11.89 21.54 -12.43
CA GLY A 5 -11.34 22.80 -12.96
C GLY A 5 -10.18 22.66 -13.97
N GLU A 6 -9.61 21.45 -14.15
CA GLU A 6 -8.65 21.20 -15.23
C GLU A 6 -9.40 21.00 -16.56
N PRO A 7 -8.96 21.62 -17.68
CA PRO A 7 -9.54 21.36 -19.00
C PRO A 7 -9.37 19.87 -19.37
N PRO A 8 -10.45 19.15 -19.71
CA PRO A 8 -10.34 17.73 -20.05
C PRO A 8 -9.69 17.57 -21.43
N THR A 9 -8.45 17.09 -21.49
CA THR A 9 -7.85 16.55 -22.71
C THR A 9 -7.99 15.04 -22.74
N ARG A 10 -8.05 14.46 -23.94
CA ARG A 10 -8.18 13.01 -24.12
C ARG A 10 -7.02 12.28 -23.47
N GLU A 11 -5.81 12.76 -23.72
CA GLU A 11 -4.56 12.18 -23.23
C GLU A 11 -4.49 12.24 -21.70
N ALA A 12 -4.91 13.35 -21.09
CA ALA A 12 -4.94 13.47 -19.64
C ALA A 12 -5.96 12.54 -19.00
N ALA A 13 -7.13 12.36 -19.63
CA ALA A 13 -8.18 11.46 -19.13
C ALA A 13 -7.75 9.98 -19.23
N GLU A 14 -7.21 9.57 -20.38
CA GLU A 14 -6.70 8.21 -20.60
C GLU A 14 -5.55 7.90 -19.62
N SER A 15 -4.57 8.80 -19.53
CA SER A 15 -3.44 8.65 -18.59
C SER A 15 -3.90 8.61 -17.13
N LEU A 16 -4.87 9.44 -16.74
CA LEU A 16 -5.40 9.42 -15.38
C LEU A 16 -6.05 8.08 -15.05
N PHE A 17 -6.88 7.54 -15.96
CA PHE A 17 -7.58 6.29 -15.75
C PHE A 17 -6.63 5.09 -15.62
N GLU A 18 -5.66 4.98 -16.53
CA GLU A 18 -4.63 3.92 -16.48
C GLU A 18 -3.83 3.98 -15.17
N ASN A 19 -3.46 5.18 -14.73
CA ASN A 19 -2.71 5.39 -13.50
C ASN A 19 -3.48 5.11 -12.21
N LEU A 20 -4.81 4.96 -12.24
CA LEU A 20 -5.60 4.72 -11.03
C LEU A 20 -5.56 3.25 -10.59
N PHE A 21 -5.63 2.31 -11.52
CA PHE A 21 -5.83 0.88 -11.21
C PHE A 21 -4.90 -0.06 -11.97
N PHE A 22 -4.29 0.39 -13.07
CA PHE A 22 -3.56 -0.44 -14.02
C PHE A 22 -2.04 -0.13 -14.05
N SER A 23 -1.57 0.79 -13.19
CA SER A 23 -0.16 1.13 -13.04
C SER A 23 0.43 0.46 -11.81
N GLU A 24 1.43 -0.40 -12.01
CA GLU A 24 2.13 -1.13 -10.94
C GLU A 24 2.82 -0.19 -9.93
N ASP A 25 3.25 0.99 -10.38
CA ASP A 25 3.88 1.99 -9.52
C ASP A 25 2.90 2.67 -8.55
N ARG A 26 1.60 2.66 -8.89
CA ARG A 26 0.57 3.43 -8.18
C ARG A 26 -0.48 2.55 -7.50
N TYR A 27 -0.62 1.31 -7.95
CA TYR A 27 -1.63 0.39 -7.45
C TYR A 27 -1.03 -0.99 -7.24
N ASP A 28 -1.16 -1.50 -6.02
CA ASP A 28 -0.72 -2.85 -5.66
C ASP A 28 -1.69 -3.45 -4.64
N LEU A 29 -2.37 -4.53 -5.03
CA LEU A 29 -3.19 -5.34 -4.12
C LEU A 29 -2.35 -6.04 -3.06
N SER A 30 -1.04 -6.16 -3.24
CA SER A 30 -0.16 -7.09 -2.54
C SER A 30 -0.55 -8.56 -2.74
N ALA A 31 0.36 -9.48 -2.38
CA ALA A 31 0.07 -10.91 -2.41
C ALA A 31 -1.17 -11.28 -1.59
N VAL A 32 -1.38 -10.64 -0.43
CA VAL A 32 -2.52 -10.95 0.44
C VAL A 32 -3.82 -10.42 -0.15
N GLY A 33 -3.82 -9.20 -0.69
CA GLY A 33 -5.02 -8.63 -1.32
C GLY A 33 -5.42 -9.40 -2.57
N ARG A 34 -4.46 -9.80 -3.41
CA ARG A 34 -4.74 -10.64 -4.59
C ARG A 34 -5.30 -12.00 -4.19
N MET A 35 -4.69 -12.67 -3.21
CA MET A 35 -5.19 -13.94 -2.68
C MET A 35 -6.63 -13.83 -2.14
N LYS A 36 -6.92 -12.78 -1.35
CA LYS A 36 -8.26 -12.53 -0.81
C LYS A 36 -9.27 -12.18 -1.90
N PHE A 37 -8.86 -11.37 -2.86
CA PHE A 37 -9.68 -10.97 -4.00
C PHE A 37 -10.12 -12.19 -4.81
N ASN A 38 -9.17 -13.03 -5.21
CA ASN A 38 -9.44 -14.24 -5.98
C ASN A 38 -10.33 -15.21 -5.19
N ARG A 39 -10.04 -15.44 -3.90
CA ARG A 39 -10.85 -16.32 -3.05
C ARG A 39 -12.27 -15.79 -2.86
N SER A 40 -12.43 -14.47 -2.71
CA SER A 40 -13.75 -13.83 -2.58
C SER A 40 -14.58 -13.99 -3.84
N LEU A 41 -13.94 -13.98 -5.03
CA LEU A 41 -14.58 -14.26 -6.31
C LEU A 41 -14.67 -15.77 -6.63
N LEU A 42 -14.40 -16.64 -5.66
CA LEU A 42 -14.44 -18.10 -5.81
C LEU A 42 -13.51 -18.63 -6.94
N ARG A 43 -12.37 -17.97 -7.15
CA ARG A 43 -11.32 -18.44 -8.06
C ARG A 43 -10.36 -19.40 -7.34
N ASP A 44 -9.81 -20.35 -8.09
CA ASP A 44 -8.85 -21.33 -7.56
C ASP A 44 -7.43 -20.76 -7.40
N GLU A 45 -7.06 -19.78 -8.24
CA GLU A 45 -5.75 -19.15 -8.24
C GLU A 45 -5.54 -18.30 -6.99
N ILE A 46 -4.42 -18.53 -6.28
CA ILE A 46 -4.08 -17.81 -5.04
C ILE A 46 -3.17 -16.61 -5.33
N GLU A 47 -2.40 -16.69 -6.41
CA GLU A 47 -1.45 -15.66 -6.85
C GLU A 47 -2.00 -14.93 -8.08
N GLY A 48 -1.37 -13.82 -8.44
CA GLY A 48 -1.76 -13.03 -9.61
C GLY A 48 -1.13 -11.64 -9.60
N SER A 49 -1.51 -10.81 -10.57
CA SER A 49 -0.99 -9.45 -10.71
C SER A 49 -1.39 -8.54 -9.53
N GLY A 50 -0.51 -7.62 -9.15
CA GLY A 50 -0.78 -6.58 -8.14
C GLY A 50 -1.78 -5.52 -8.62
N ILE A 51 -1.87 -5.29 -9.94
CA ILE A 51 -2.84 -4.37 -10.54
C ILE A 51 -4.17 -5.05 -10.84
N LEU A 52 -5.24 -4.27 -10.99
CA LEU A 52 -6.54 -4.78 -11.41
C LEU A 52 -6.56 -5.07 -12.91
N SER A 53 -7.34 -6.08 -13.30
CA SER A 53 -7.69 -6.34 -14.70
C SER A 53 -9.12 -5.92 -15.01
N LYS A 54 -9.47 -5.84 -16.31
CA LYS A 54 -10.86 -5.59 -16.72
C LYS A 54 -11.79 -6.71 -16.24
N ASP A 55 -11.33 -7.95 -16.29
CA ASP A 55 -12.08 -9.12 -15.83
C ASP A 55 -12.29 -9.09 -14.32
N ASP A 56 -11.31 -8.63 -13.53
CA ASP A 56 -11.47 -8.40 -12.09
C ASP A 56 -12.64 -7.48 -11.78
N ILE A 57 -12.76 -6.35 -12.50
CA ILE A 57 -13.83 -5.38 -12.30
C ILE A 57 -15.18 -5.97 -12.70
N ILE A 58 -15.25 -6.66 -13.84
CA ILE A 58 -16.49 -7.28 -14.33
C ILE A 58 -16.99 -8.35 -13.35
N GLU A 59 -16.11 -9.20 -12.83
CA GLU A 59 -16.48 -10.25 -11.88
C GLU A 59 -16.96 -9.68 -10.53
N VAL A 60 -16.34 -8.60 -10.05
CA VAL A 60 -16.83 -7.89 -8.85
C VAL A 60 -18.24 -7.33 -9.09
N MET A 61 -18.49 -6.73 -10.25
CA MET A 61 -19.82 -6.22 -10.60
C MET A 61 -20.86 -7.33 -10.68
N LYS A 62 -20.53 -8.48 -11.28
CA LYS A 62 -21.40 -9.66 -11.32
C LYS A 62 -21.74 -10.17 -9.91
N LYS A 63 -20.72 -10.35 -9.06
CA LYS A 63 -20.91 -10.79 -7.67
C LYS A 63 -21.83 -9.83 -6.90
N LEU A 64 -21.66 -8.51 -7.09
CA LEU A 64 -22.52 -7.52 -6.46
C LEU A 64 -23.99 -7.64 -6.90
N ILE A 65 -24.22 -7.87 -8.20
CA ILE A 65 -25.57 -8.09 -8.76
C ILE A 65 -26.17 -9.40 -8.24
N ASP A 66 -25.38 -10.47 -8.14
CA ASP A 66 -25.85 -11.76 -7.62
C ASP A 66 -26.30 -11.66 -6.16
N ILE A 67 -25.51 -11.00 -5.31
CA ILE A 67 -25.90 -10.72 -3.92
C ILE A 67 -27.21 -9.92 -3.89
N ARG A 68 -27.34 -8.90 -4.75
CA ARG A 68 -28.58 -8.10 -4.83
C ARG A 68 -29.80 -8.94 -5.23
N ASN A 69 -29.59 -9.95 -6.08
CA ASN A 69 -30.59 -10.90 -6.54
C ASN A 69 -30.87 -12.04 -5.54
N GLY A 70 -30.23 -12.01 -4.36
CA GLY A 70 -30.39 -13.03 -3.31
C GLY A 70 -29.57 -14.30 -3.56
N LYS A 71 -28.57 -14.26 -4.45
CA LYS A 71 -27.64 -15.35 -4.72
C LYS A 71 -26.29 -15.04 -4.07
N GLY A 72 -26.07 -15.59 -2.88
CA GLY A 72 -24.87 -15.36 -2.08
C GLY A 72 -25.14 -14.46 -0.88
N GLU A 73 -24.12 -14.31 -0.04
CA GLU A 73 -24.19 -13.61 1.25
C GLU A 73 -23.29 -12.37 1.25
N VAL A 74 -23.62 -11.41 2.11
CA VAL A 74 -22.77 -10.23 2.36
C VAL A 74 -21.63 -10.62 3.31
N ASP A 75 -20.44 -10.08 3.07
CA ASP A 75 -19.29 -10.33 3.95
C ASP A 75 -19.45 -9.64 5.31
N ASP A 76 -19.09 -10.35 6.38
CA ASP A 76 -19.01 -9.80 7.74
C ASP A 76 -17.65 -9.10 7.93
N ILE A 77 -17.68 -7.81 8.30
CA ILE A 77 -16.50 -6.97 8.49
C ILE A 77 -15.70 -7.35 9.75
N ASP A 78 -16.37 -7.96 10.74
CA ASP A 78 -15.77 -8.32 12.02
C ASP A 78 -15.12 -9.70 11.98
N HIS A 79 -15.41 -10.49 10.94
CA HIS A 79 -14.82 -11.80 10.74
C HIS A 79 -13.29 -11.69 10.70
N LEU A 80 -12.58 -12.48 11.54
CA LEU A 80 -11.12 -12.39 11.64
C LEU A 80 -10.40 -12.74 10.33
N GLY A 81 -11.03 -13.53 9.46
CA GLY A 81 -10.54 -13.75 8.09
C GLY A 81 -10.46 -12.47 7.25
N ASN A 82 -11.22 -11.43 7.58
CA ASN A 82 -11.21 -10.12 6.93
C ASN A 82 -10.40 -9.07 7.72
N ARG A 83 -9.86 -9.45 8.89
CA ARG A 83 -9.00 -8.60 9.72
C ARG A 83 -7.55 -9.06 9.67
N ARG A 84 -6.70 -8.25 9.06
CA ARG A 84 -5.27 -8.54 8.94
C ARG A 84 -4.47 -7.84 10.02
N ILE A 85 -3.59 -8.59 10.69
CA ILE A 85 -2.63 -8.03 11.65
C ILE A 85 -1.38 -7.59 10.88
N ARG A 86 -1.00 -6.32 11.03
CA ARG A 86 0.29 -5.80 10.56
C ARG A 86 1.26 -5.75 11.74
N SER A 87 2.44 -6.33 11.55
CA SER A 87 3.52 -6.27 12.54
C SER A 87 4.43 -5.07 12.29
N VAL A 88 5.32 -4.78 13.23
CA VAL A 88 6.30 -3.68 13.12
C VAL A 88 7.16 -3.81 11.86
N GLY A 89 7.55 -5.03 11.48
CA GLY A 89 8.39 -5.28 10.32
C GLY A 89 7.74 -4.80 9.02
N GLU A 90 6.47 -5.16 8.80
CA GLU A 90 5.74 -4.75 7.60
C GLU A 90 5.49 -3.24 7.57
N MET A 91 5.13 -2.64 8.71
CA MET A 91 4.92 -1.19 8.79
C MET A 91 6.22 -0.43 8.51
N ALA A 92 7.35 -0.90 9.05
CA ALA A 92 8.67 -0.32 8.80
C ALA A 92 9.09 -0.50 7.33
N GLU A 93 8.81 -1.65 6.71
CA GLU A 93 9.06 -1.90 5.30
C GLU A 93 8.33 -0.90 4.42
N ASN A 94 7.04 -0.64 4.68
CA ASN A 94 6.26 0.34 3.91
C ASN A 94 6.87 1.75 4.01
N GLN A 95 7.28 2.18 5.20
CA GLN A 95 7.91 3.49 5.39
C GLN A 95 9.29 3.57 4.72
N PHE A 96 10.05 2.47 4.75
CA PHE A 96 11.30 2.37 4.04
C PHE A 96 11.10 2.46 2.52
N ARG A 97 10.08 1.77 1.98
CA ARG A 97 9.69 1.83 0.56
C ARG A 97 9.32 3.25 0.13
N VAL A 98 8.55 3.97 0.94
CA VAL A 98 8.26 5.41 0.69
C VAL A 98 9.55 6.23 0.63
N GLY A 99 10.51 5.95 1.50
CA GLY A 99 11.84 6.55 1.46
C GLY A 99 12.59 6.25 0.16
N LEU A 100 12.56 5.00 -0.31
CA LEU A 100 13.20 4.57 -1.56
C LEU A 100 12.59 5.24 -2.79
N VAL A 101 11.27 5.36 -2.88
CA VAL A 101 10.59 6.02 -4.01
C VAL A 101 11.05 7.49 -4.15
N ARG A 102 11.29 8.18 -3.02
CA ARG A 102 11.83 9.55 -3.03
C ARG A 102 13.28 9.59 -3.55
N VAL A 103 14.10 8.63 -3.14
CA VAL A 103 15.49 8.51 -3.62
C VAL A 103 15.52 8.18 -5.11
N GLU A 104 14.69 7.23 -5.55
CA GLU A 104 14.56 6.85 -6.96
C GLU A 104 14.23 8.05 -7.84
N ARG A 105 13.26 8.88 -7.43
CA ARG A 105 12.89 10.10 -8.17
C ARG A 105 14.07 11.07 -8.30
N ALA A 106 14.81 11.31 -7.22
CA ALA A 106 15.98 12.19 -7.23
C ALA A 106 17.13 11.64 -8.09
N VAL A 107 17.32 10.32 -8.09
CA VAL A 107 18.32 9.64 -8.92
C VAL A 107 17.95 9.75 -10.40
N LYS A 108 16.68 9.47 -10.77
CA LYS A 108 16.19 9.61 -12.16
C LYS A 108 16.36 11.03 -12.68
N GLU A 109 16.04 12.04 -11.87
CA GLU A 109 16.21 13.45 -12.23
C GLU A 109 17.68 13.82 -12.46
N ARG A 110 18.59 13.34 -11.60
CA ARG A 110 20.04 13.57 -11.75
C ARG A 110 20.63 12.87 -12.97
N LEU A 111 20.20 11.64 -13.27
CA LEU A 111 20.61 10.93 -14.48
C LEU A 111 20.17 11.65 -15.76
N SER A 112 19.07 12.39 -15.72
CA SER A 112 18.58 13.13 -16.89
C SER A 112 19.36 14.42 -17.17
N LEU A 113 20.02 15.00 -16.16
CA LEU A 113 20.65 16.33 -16.24
C LEU A 113 22.19 16.27 -16.19
N GLY A 114 22.76 15.17 -15.69
CA GLY A 114 24.18 15.04 -15.40
C GLY A 114 25.01 14.55 -16.59
N ASP A 115 26.27 14.98 -16.64
CA ASP A 115 27.27 14.44 -17.54
C ASP A 115 27.74 13.07 -17.01
N LEU A 116 27.37 12.01 -17.72
CA LEU A 116 27.47 10.62 -17.24
C LEU A 116 28.92 10.17 -17.00
N ASP A 117 29.90 10.81 -17.64
CA ASP A 117 31.31 10.41 -17.59
C ASP A 117 31.99 10.74 -16.26
N THR A 118 31.43 11.65 -15.46
CA THR A 118 32.02 12.09 -14.18
C THR A 118 31.22 11.65 -12.95
N LEU A 119 30.03 11.10 -13.15
CA LEU A 119 29.05 10.84 -12.10
C LEU A 119 29.30 9.49 -11.42
N MET A 120 29.60 9.52 -10.12
CA MET A 120 29.73 8.30 -9.32
C MET A 120 28.43 7.96 -8.60
N PRO A 121 28.09 6.66 -8.40
CA PRO A 121 26.85 6.25 -7.73
C PRO A 121 26.63 6.86 -6.34
N GLN A 122 27.71 7.09 -5.59
CA GLN A 122 27.67 7.72 -4.27
C GLN A 122 27.17 9.18 -4.30
N ASP A 123 27.37 9.89 -5.41
CA ASP A 123 26.92 11.28 -5.56
C ASP A 123 25.41 11.35 -5.80
N MET A 124 24.83 10.24 -6.27
CA MET A 124 23.41 10.13 -6.59
C MET A 124 22.56 9.75 -5.38
N ILE A 125 23.12 8.95 -4.47
CA ILE A 125 22.38 8.37 -3.34
C ILE A 125 22.45 9.29 -2.11
N ASN A 126 21.31 9.81 -1.68
CA ASN A 126 21.18 10.54 -0.43
C ASN A 126 20.41 9.72 0.60
N ALA A 127 21.02 9.44 1.75
CA ALA A 127 20.39 8.67 2.83
C ALA A 127 19.37 9.48 3.66
N LYS A 128 19.39 10.82 3.58
CA LYS A 128 18.51 11.68 4.39
C LYS A 128 17.01 11.36 4.21
N PRO A 129 16.46 11.23 2.98
CA PRO A 129 15.04 10.91 2.79
C PRO A 129 14.62 9.58 3.42
N ILE A 130 15.48 8.56 3.32
CA ILE A 130 15.23 7.24 3.91
C ILE A 130 15.23 7.33 5.43
N SER A 131 16.31 7.90 6.00
CA SER A 131 16.44 8.03 7.45
C SER A 131 15.35 8.90 8.07
N ALA A 132 14.89 9.94 7.37
CA ALA A 132 13.80 10.80 7.81
C ALA A 132 12.47 10.04 7.89
N ALA A 133 12.12 9.27 6.84
CA ALA A 133 10.89 8.47 6.83
C ALA A 133 10.85 7.43 7.97
N VAL A 134 11.98 6.75 8.21
CA VAL A 134 12.08 5.78 9.31
C VAL A 134 12.01 6.45 10.68
N LYS A 135 12.70 7.59 10.86
CA LYS A 135 12.66 8.35 12.13
C LYS A 135 11.27 8.91 12.42
N GLU A 136 10.58 9.42 11.40
CA GLU A 136 9.21 9.90 11.52
C GLU A 136 8.27 8.78 11.96
N PHE A 137 8.38 7.58 11.35
CA PHE A 137 7.62 6.42 11.77
C PHE A 137 7.80 6.08 13.25
N PHE A 138 9.04 5.96 13.74
CA PHE A 138 9.27 5.61 15.14
C PHE A 138 9.05 6.77 16.12
N GLY A 139 9.14 8.02 15.66
CA GLY A 139 9.04 9.21 16.50
C GLY A 139 7.61 9.73 16.68
N SER A 140 6.76 9.63 15.65
CA SER A 140 5.42 10.22 15.66
C SER A 140 4.27 9.25 15.41
N SER A 141 4.55 7.98 15.13
CA SER A 141 3.48 6.98 14.98
C SER A 141 2.74 6.76 16.29
N GLN A 142 1.41 6.75 16.24
CA GLN A 142 0.56 6.37 17.38
C GLN A 142 0.82 4.95 17.89
N LEU A 143 1.38 4.07 17.05
CA LEU A 143 1.73 2.70 17.41
C LEU A 143 3.12 2.59 18.04
N SER A 144 3.95 3.63 17.93
CA SER A 144 5.26 3.72 18.59
C SER A 144 5.09 4.42 19.94
N GLN A 145 4.85 3.62 20.98
CA GLN A 145 4.52 4.11 22.32
C GLN A 145 5.62 3.81 23.34
N PHE A 146 5.69 4.59 24.41
CA PHE A 146 6.55 4.27 25.54
C PHE A 146 6.14 2.94 26.18
N MET A 147 7.12 2.07 26.42
CA MET A 147 6.87 0.74 26.95
C MET A 147 6.38 0.81 28.40
N ASP A 148 5.19 0.26 28.66
CA ASP A 148 4.70 -0.03 30.01
C ASP A 148 5.64 -0.99 30.77
N GLN A 149 6.34 -0.45 31.76
CA GLN A 149 7.39 -1.11 32.55
C GLN A 149 7.01 -1.27 34.04
N ASN A 150 5.73 -1.15 34.40
CA ASN A 150 5.31 -1.24 35.80
C ASN A 150 5.66 -2.61 36.43
N ASN A 151 5.62 -3.69 35.65
CA ASN A 151 6.01 -5.04 36.05
C ASN A 151 6.23 -5.92 34.80
N PRO A 152 6.86 -7.12 34.93
CA PRO A 152 7.13 -7.99 33.78
C PRO A 152 5.86 -8.43 33.00
N LEU A 153 4.72 -8.56 33.66
CA LEU A 153 3.46 -8.93 33.00
C LEU A 153 2.92 -7.78 32.14
N SER A 154 3.02 -6.54 32.62
CA SER A 154 2.68 -5.33 31.84
C SER A 154 3.50 -5.25 30.55
N GLU A 155 4.81 -5.52 30.63
CA GLU A 155 5.70 -5.49 29.46
C GLU A 155 5.27 -6.52 28.38
N ILE A 156 5.04 -7.77 28.80
CA ILE A 156 4.62 -8.84 27.89
C ILE A 156 3.25 -8.55 27.29
N THR A 157 2.31 -8.06 28.11
CA THR A 157 0.95 -7.72 27.66
C THR A 157 0.98 -6.58 26.66
N HIS A 158 1.84 -5.58 26.86
CA HIS A 158 1.99 -4.47 25.94
C HIS A 158 2.57 -4.93 24.59
N LYS A 159 3.62 -5.75 24.60
CA LYS A 159 4.24 -6.28 23.36
C LYS A 159 3.30 -7.17 22.54
N ARG A 160 2.31 -7.81 23.19
CA ARG A 160 1.32 -8.70 22.55
C ARG A 160 -0.01 -8.00 22.24
N ARG A 161 -0.09 -6.68 22.41
CA ARG A 161 -1.30 -5.90 22.16
C ARG A 161 -1.55 -5.74 20.66
N ILE A 162 -2.81 -5.84 20.26
CA ILE A 162 -3.29 -5.52 18.91
C ILE A 162 -4.13 -4.25 19.02
N SER A 163 -3.98 -3.33 18.06
CA SER A 163 -4.74 -2.09 17.97
C SER A 163 -5.49 -2.05 16.64
N ALA A 164 -6.76 -1.63 16.67
CA ALA A 164 -7.52 -1.25 15.48
C ALA A 164 -7.35 0.23 15.12
N LEU A 165 -6.66 1.00 15.96
CA LEU A 165 -6.35 2.42 15.78
C LEU A 165 -4.94 2.59 15.21
N GLY A 166 -4.72 3.64 14.42
CA GLY A 166 -3.44 3.97 13.78
C GLY A 166 -3.63 4.49 12.37
N GLN A 167 -2.53 4.84 11.69
CA GLN A 167 -2.59 5.24 10.29
C GLN A 167 -3.00 4.04 9.41
N ALA A 168 -4.17 4.16 8.78
CA ALA A 168 -4.58 3.31 7.67
C ALA A 168 -3.91 3.83 6.39
N VAL A 169 -2.66 3.41 6.17
CA VAL A 169 -1.99 3.51 4.87
C VAL A 169 -1.77 2.10 4.35
#